data_AF-A0A919IT70-F1
#
_entry.id   AF-A0A919IT70-F1
#
_cell.length_a   1.000
_cell.length_b   1.000
_cell.length_c   1.000
_cell.angle_alpha   90.00
_cell.angle_beta   90.00
_cell.angle_gamma   90.00
#
_symmetry.space_group_name_H-M   'P 1'
#
loop_
_entity.id
_entity.type
_entity.pdbx_description
1 polymer ?
#
loop_
_entity_poly.entity_id
_entity_poly.type
_entity_poly.pdbx_seq_one_letter_code
_entity_poly.pdbx_strand_id
1 'polypeptide(L)'
;MASQSDESEKSVAGLSGQRLWDEVRIEPVEIALPGGVGLTLRAFRKSSELTPTEVEAEEEDLFDARKRGAAVDDEEEVIVDDEFQALLAEGDADQKVDEDAKATAEEEPDPADFEDDAADEDVPMFLSHKGKLLAFKSPESLVSFIRSGAPHDLAQLDSWAALAEQVQSTDIDPSEDDRYELDLVVENLRGGHDTWDLPLLIAAGEVARDLGYALRLKPVILALSPGSPLDDLDDSLRSAETGGMGGFFGRRKLKKIGAQQASLGWRSVIGKISAAVDWRD
;
A
#
# COMPACT_ATOMS: atom_id res chain seq x y z
N MET A 1 30.87 -23.70 38.45
CA MET A 1 30.05 -22.51 38.76
C MET A 1 30.20 -21.55 37.60
N ALA A 2 29.08 -20.95 37.18
CA ALA A 2 28.89 -20.03 36.04
C ALA A 2 28.84 -20.68 34.64
N SER A 3 27.62 -20.99 34.19
CA SER A 3 27.15 -20.81 32.80
C SER A 3 25.75 -21.45 32.65
N GLN A 4 24.73 -20.91 33.32
CA GLN A 4 23.35 -21.37 33.15
C GLN A 4 22.31 -20.27 33.40
N SER A 5 22.71 -19.00 33.40
CA SER A 5 21.85 -17.89 33.87
C SER A 5 21.41 -16.93 32.78
N ASP A 6 21.72 -17.19 31.50
CA ASP A 6 21.47 -16.23 30.41
C ASP A 6 20.35 -16.67 29.44
N GLU A 7 19.89 -17.92 29.52
CA GLU A 7 18.83 -18.45 28.63
C GLU A 7 17.42 -18.27 29.19
N SER A 8 17.28 -18.04 30.51
CA SER A 8 15.99 -17.93 31.19
C SER A 8 15.38 -16.53 31.22
N GLU A 9 16.14 -15.48 30.89
CA GLU A 9 15.60 -14.10 30.85
C GLU A 9 14.96 -13.76 29.49
N LYS A 10 15.41 -14.39 28.39
CA LYS A 10 14.83 -14.16 27.06
C LYS A 10 13.43 -14.77 26.87
N SER A 11 13.06 -15.78 27.67
CA SER A 11 11.78 -16.48 27.50
C SER A 11 10.60 -15.85 28.25
N VAL A 12 10.84 -14.88 29.14
CA VAL A 12 9.78 -14.21 29.92
C VAL A 12 9.43 -12.83 29.35
N ALA A 13 10.37 -12.18 28.64
CA ALA A 13 10.17 -10.83 28.10
C ALA A 13 9.09 -10.77 26.99
N GLY A 14 9.03 -11.76 26.08
CA GLY A 14 8.08 -11.77 24.97
C GLY A 14 6.65 -12.24 25.31
N LEU A 15 6.42 -12.86 26.47
CA LEU A 15 5.11 -13.45 26.82
C LEU A 15 4.16 -12.45 27.51
N SER A 16 4.65 -11.32 28.01
CA SER A 16 3.80 -10.37 28.74
C SER A 16 2.87 -9.58 27.83
N GLY A 17 3.35 -9.16 26.66
CA GLY A 17 2.56 -8.39 25.69
C GLY A 17 1.65 -9.24 24.80
N GLN A 18 2.06 -10.45 24.39
CA GLN A 18 1.32 -11.28 23.42
C GLN A 18 -0.15 -11.47 23.80
N ARG A 19 -0.41 -11.78 25.08
CA ARG A 19 -1.79 -11.96 25.56
C ARG A 19 -2.62 -10.69 25.43
N LEU A 20 -2.03 -9.53 25.67
CA LEU A 20 -2.71 -8.24 25.52
C LEU A 20 -3.05 -8.01 24.04
N TRP A 21 -2.08 -8.19 23.14
CA TRP A 21 -2.25 -8.01 21.69
C TRP A 21 -3.32 -8.94 21.11
N ASP A 22 -3.32 -10.21 21.50
CA ASP A 22 -4.34 -11.21 21.13
C ASP A 22 -5.74 -10.77 21.60
N GLU A 23 -5.85 -10.28 22.84
CA GLU A 23 -7.12 -9.84 23.43
C GLU A 23 -7.68 -8.61 22.71
N VAL A 24 -6.83 -7.62 22.40
CA VAL A 24 -7.27 -6.38 21.74
C VAL A 24 -7.40 -6.52 20.22
N ARG A 25 -6.86 -7.60 19.64
CA ARG A 25 -6.76 -7.85 18.19
C ARG A 25 -6.13 -6.66 17.45
N ILE A 26 -4.98 -6.23 17.98
CA ILE A 26 -4.09 -5.19 17.46
C ILE A 26 -2.67 -5.75 17.60
N GLU A 27 -1.81 -5.48 16.63
CA GLU A 27 -0.45 -6.00 16.59
C GLU A 27 0.56 -4.83 16.48
N PRO A 28 1.67 -4.86 17.22
CA PRO A 28 2.77 -3.94 17.00
C PRO A 28 3.54 -4.35 15.73
N VAL A 29 3.86 -3.38 14.88
CA VAL A 29 4.57 -3.58 13.61
C VAL A 29 5.79 -2.68 13.55
N GLU A 30 6.90 -3.21 13.05
CA GLU A 30 8.12 -2.46 12.76
C GLU A 30 8.31 -2.33 11.25
N ILE A 31 8.55 -1.12 10.77
CA ILE A 31 8.76 -0.86 9.34
C ILE A 31 10.04 -0.07 9.16
N ALA A 32 11.03 -0.67 8.50
CA ALA A 32 12.23 0.01 8.05
C ALA A 32 11.97 0.66 6.69
N LEU A 33 12.16 1.96 6.62
CA LEU A 33 12.02 2.79 5.43
C LEU A 33 13.31 3.59 5.22
N PRO A 34 13.52 4.17 4.02
CA PRO A 34 14.69 5.01 3.77
C PRO A 34 14.86 6.19 4.75
N GLY A 35 13.77 6.63 5.39
CA GLY A 35 13.78 7.70 6.40
C GLY A 35 14.11 7.26 7.83
N GLY A 36 14.18 5.95 8.11
CA GLY A 36 14.40 5.38 9.44
C GLY A 36 13.57 4.12 9.69
N VAL A 37 13.70 3.57 10.90
CA VAL A 37 12.90 2.44 11.37
C VAL A 37 11.85 2.97 12.35
N GLY A 38 10.60 2.58 12.15
CA GLY A 38 9.48 3.07 12.95
C GLY A 38 8.58 1.95 13.45
N LEU A 39 8.16 2.08 14.70
CA LEU A 39 7.13 1.26 15.33
C LEU A 39 5.76 1.90 15.11
N THR A 40 4.78 1.07 14.80
CA THR A 40 3.38 1.45 14.63
C THR A 40 2.48 0.30 15.09
N LEU A 41 1.16 0.45 14.93
CA LEU A 41 0.19 -0.60 15.23
C LEU A 41 -0.64 -0.91 13.98
N ARG A 42 -1.01 -2.19 13.81
CA ARG A 42 -1.91 -2.68 12.77
C ARG A 42 -3.07 -3.46 13.41
N ALA A 43 -4.24 -3.41 12.79
CA ALA A 43 -5.37 -4.27 13.08
C ALA A 43 -6.09 -4.64 11.79
N PHE A 44 -6.76 -5.79 11.78
CA PHE A 44 -7.69 -6.17 10.72
C PHE A 44 -9.12 -6.12 11.23
N ARG A 45 -10.01 -5.48 10.49
CA ARG A 45 -11.44 -5.40 10.81
C ARG A 45 -12.25 -5.51 9.54
N LYS A 46 -13.44 -6.04 9.68
CA LYS A 46 -14.47 -6.05 8.65
C LYS A 46 -14.75 -4.65 8.14
N SER A 47 -14.78 -4.47 6.83
CA SER A 47 -15.03 -3.17 6.19
C SER A 47 -16.33 -2.50 6.69
N SER A 48 -17.37 -3.29 7.01
CA SER A 48 -18.64 -2.79 7.55
C SER A 48 -18.58 -2.29 8.99
N GLU A 49 -17.55 -2.68 9.76
CA GLU A 49 -17.35 -2.26 11.15
C GLU A 49 -16.59 -0.92 11.26
N LEU A 50 -16.07 -0.39 10.14
CA LEU A 50 -15.19 0.76 10.14
C LEU A 50 -15.90 2.04 9.69
N THR A 51 -15.60 3.13 10.39
CA THR A 51 -15.94 4.46 9.92
C THR A 51 -14.83 4.95 9.00
N PRO A 52 -15.09 5.22 7.72
CA PRO A 52 -14.08 5.71 6.80
C PRO A 52 -13.55 7.08 7.27
N THR A 53 -12.25 7.17 7.56
CA THR A 53 -11.62 8.46 7.89
C THR A 53 -11.59 9.36 6.66
N GLU A 54 -11.89 10.64 6.84
CA GLU A 54 -11.63 11.65 5.81
C GLU A 54 -10.11 11.82 5.64
N VAL A 55 -9.64 11.56 4.43
CA VAL A 55 -8.26 11.85 4.05
C VAL A 55 -8.28 13.24 3.42
N GLU A 56 -7.37 14.12 3.84
CA GLU A 56 -7.16 15.40 3.15
C GLU A 56 -6.61 15.07 1.76
N ALA A 57 -7.52 14.88 0.80
CA ALA A 57 -7.14 14.69 -0.59
C ALA A 57 -6.60 16.02 -1.09
N GLU A 58 -5.29 16.09 -1.32
CA GLU A 58 -4.78 16.95 -2.38
C GLU A 58 -5.32 16.34 -3.69
N GLU A 59 -6.55 16.68 -4.03
CA GLU A 59 -7.00 16.62 -5.42
C GLU A 59 -6.09 17.58 -6.18
N GLU A 60 -4.92 17.11 -6.60
CA GLU A 60 -4.22 17.74 -7.71
C GLU A 60 -5.17 17.64 -8.89
N ASP A 61 -5.92 18.73 -9.10
CA ASP A 61 -6.79 18.90 -10.25
C ASP A 61 -5.94 18.57 -11.49
N LEU A 62 -6.32 17.49 -12.18
CA LEU A 62 -5.67 17.05 -13.42
C LEU A 62 -5.63 18.19 -14.45
N PHE A 63 -6.56 19.14 -14.36
CA PHE A 63 -6.54 20.37 -15.16
C PHE A 63 -5.41 21.33 -14.76
N ASP A 64 -5.08 21.45 -13.47
CA ASP A 64 -3.95 22.28 -13.00
C ASP A 64 -2.59 21.67 -13.34
N ALA A 65 -2.46 20.35 -13.35
CA ALA A 65 -1.25 19.68 -13.84
C ALA A 65 -1.02 19.95 -15.35
N ARG A 66 -2.09 19.89 -16.16
CA ARG A 66 -2.02 20.21 -17.60
C ARG A 66 -1.74 21.70 -17.84
N LYS A 67 -2.30 22.59 -17.03
CA LYS A 67 -2.08 24.04 -17.11
C LYS A 67 -0.64 24.42 -16.74
N ARG A 68 -0.06 23.75 -15.73
CA ARG A 68 1.36 23.90 -15.39
C ARG A 68 2.28 23.37 -16.50
N GLY A 69 1.90 22.30 -17.20
CA GLY A 69 2.63 21.80 -18.37
C GLY A 69 2.53 22.70 -19.60
N ALA A 70 1.38 23.35 -19.82
CA ALA A 70 1.16 24.26 -20.94
C ALA A 70 1.79 25.66 -20.75
N ALA A 71 2.11 26.06 -19.52
CA ALA A 71 2.69 27.38 -19.23
C ALA A 71 4.22 27.46 -19.41
N VAL A 72 4.88 26.37 -19.86
CA VAL A 72 6.34 26.32 -20.06
C VAL A 72 6.73 26.34 -21.54
N ASP A 73 5.77 26.56 -22.45
CA ASP A 73 6.06 26.59 -23.89
C ASP A 73 5.23 27.64 -24.62
N ASP A 74 5.34 28.90 -24.18
CA ASP A 74 4.96 30.05 -25.00
C ASP A 74 6.22 30.53 -25.74
N GLU A 75 6.66 29.78 -26.77
CA GLU A 75 7.44 30.32 -27.90
C GLU A 75 7.55 29.37 -29.13
N GLU A 76 6.63 28.42 -29.32
CA GLU A 76 6.53 27.67 -30.59
C GLU A 76 5.35 28.17 -31.46
N GLU A 77 5.68 28.98 -32.47
CA GLU A 77 4.77 29.45 -33.50
C GLU A 77 4.30 28.24 -34.35
N VAL A 78 3.10 27.73 -34.10
CA VAL A 78 2.48 26.65 -34.89
C VAL A 78 2.16 27.17 -36.28
N ILE A 79 3.02 26.87 -37.26
CA ILE A 79 2.71 27.06 -38.68
C ILE A 79 1.67 26.01 -39.08
N VAL A 80 0.42 26.44 -39.21
CA VAL A 80 -0.65 25.62 -39.78
C VAL A 80 -0.46 25.61 -41.29
N ASP A 81 -0.05 24.46 -41.84
CA ASP A 81 0.14 24.28 -43.28
C ASP A 81 -1.21 24.42 -44.02
N ASP A 82 -1.22 25.16 -45.14
CA ASP A 82 -2.41 25.47 -45.94
C ASP A 82 -3.16 24.19 -46.44
N GLU A 83 -2.48 23.05 -46.43
CA GLU A 83 -3.02 21.74 -46.83
C GLU A 83 -4.06 21.19 -45.83
N PHE A 84 -3.99 21.55 -44.54
CA PHE A 84 -4.95 21.08 -43.53
C PHE A 84 -6.30 21.81 -43.61
N GLN A 85 -6.31 23.08 -44.05
CA GLN A 85 -7.56 23.80 -44.27
C GLN A 85 -8.34 23.28 -45.49
N ALA A 86 -7.64 22.79 -46.51
CA ALA A 86 -8.28 22.21 -47.70
C ALA A 86 -9.03 20.90 -47.37
N LEU A 87 -8.48 20.06 -46.50
CA LEU A 87 -9.10 18.81 -46.05
C LEU A 87 -10.39 19.02 -45.24
N LEU A 88 -10.50 20.13 -44.50
CA LEU A 88 -11.71 20.49 -43.76
C LEU A 88 -12.80 21.06 -44.67
N ALA A 89 -12.44 21.64 -45.81
CA ALA A 89 -13.37 22.23 -46.77
C ALA A 89 -14.01 21.22 -47.75
N GLU A 90 -13.41 20.03 -47.92
CA GLU A 90 -13.92 18.99 -48.84
C GLU A 90 -14.76 17.89 -48.13
N GLY A 91 -15.00 17.99 -46.82
CA GLY A 91 -15.75 17.00 -46.04
C GLY A 91 -17.28 17.14 -46.05
N ASP A 92 -17.86 18.10 -46.77
CA ASP A 92 -19.27 18.49 -46.62
C ASP A 92 -20.18 18.12 -47.81
N ALA A 93 -19.94 16.95 -48.43
CA ALA A 93 -20.86 16.40 -49.42
C ALA A 93 -20.97 14.88 -49.30
N ASP A 94 -22.22 14.43 -49.19
CA ASP A 94 -22.73 13.05 -49.19
C ASP A 94 -22.54 12.20 -47.93
N GLN A 95 -23.50 12.34 -47.01
CA GLN A 95 -24.04 11.16 -46.32
C GLN A 95 -25.56 11.25 -46.15
N LYS A 96 -26.29 10.58 -47.05
CA LYS A 96 -27.68 10.19 -46.83
C LYS A 96 -27.69 9.19 -45.67
N VAL A 97 -28.42 9.53 -44.61
CA VAL A 97 -28.69 8.63 -43.49
C VAL A 97 -29.99 7.89 -43.79
N ASP A 98 -29.90 6.58 -43.96
CA ASP A 98 -31.06 5.69 -44.04
C ASP A 98 -31.71 5.58 -42.65
N GLU A 99 -32.97 6.03 -42.56
CA GLU A 99 -33.88 5.71 -41.45
C GLU A 99 -34.27 4.23 -41.53
N ASP A 100 -33.63 3.36 -40.76
CA ASP A 100 -34.21 2.11 -40.24
C ASP A 100 -33.20 1.40 -39.31
N ALA A 101 -33.07 1.89 -38.08
CA ALA A 101 -32.41 1.17 -37.00
C ALA A 101 -33.32 1.12 -35.78
N LYS A 102 -33.88 -0.07 -35.57
CA LYS A 102 -34.73 -0.49 -34.46
C LYS A 102 -34.07 -0.12 -33.12
N ALA A 103 -34.71 0.77 -32.36
CA ALA A 103 -34.34 1.04 -30.97
C ALA A 103 -34.58 -0.23 -30.13
N THR A 104 -33.51 -0.94 -29.78
CA THR A 104 -33.49 -1.79 -28.59
C THR A 104 -33.30 -0.85 -27.41
N ALA A 105 -34.33 -0.74 -26.56
CA ALA A 105 -34.20 -0.10 -25.27
C ALA A 105 -33.17 -0.89 -24.46
N GLU A 106 -31.97 -0.33 -24.32
CA GLU A 106 -31.06 -0.72 -23.25
C GLU A 106 -31.73 -0.22 -21.96
N GLU A 107 -32.18 -1.16 -21.13
CA GLU A 107 -32.61 -0.89 -19.76
C GLU A 107 -31.51 -0.09 -19.08
N GLU A 108 -31.84 1.09 -18.52
CA GLU A 108 -30.95 1.75 -17.59
C GLU A 108 -30.66 0.76 -16.45
N PRO A 109 -29.37 0.52 -16.12
CA PRO A 109 -29.05 -0.43 -15.05
C PRO A 109 -29.68 0.05 -13.74
N ASP A 110 -30.35 -0.86 -13.04
CA ASP A 110 -30.97 -0.57 -11.76
C ASP A 110 -29.86 -0.14 -10.78
N PRO A 111 -29.98 0.99 -10.05
CA PRO A 111 -29.04 1.31 -8.97
C PRO A 111 -28.86 0.19 -7.94
N ALA A 112 -29.80 -0.75 -7.83
CA ALA A 112 -29.66 -1.97 -7.03
C ALA A 112 -28.65 -3.00 -7.58
N ASP A 113 -28.34 -2.98 -8.90
CA ASP A 113 -27.26 -3.80 -9.48
C ASP A 113 -25.85 -3.25 -9.15
N PHE A 114 -25.79 -2.04 -8.58
CA PHE A 114 -24.58 -1.43 -8.01
C PHE A 114 -24.57 -1.47 -6.47
N GLU A 115 -25.46 -2.24 -5.85
CA GLU A 115 -25.20 -2.74 -4.50
C GLU A 115 -23.99 -3.65 -4.62
N ASP A 116 -22.81 -3.03 -4.53
CA ASP A 116 -21.53 -3.68 -4.35
C ASP A 116 -21.77 -4.69 -3.23
N ASP A 117 -21.81 -5.97 -3.58
CA ASP A 117 -21.45 -7.07 -2.70
C ASP A 117 -19.97 -6.85 -2.35
N ALA A 118 -19.67 -5.72 -1.70
CA ALA A 118 -18.47 -5.49 -0.93
C ALA A 118 -18.59 -6.53 0.16
N ALA A 119 -18.10 -7.73 -0.17
CA ALA A 119 -17.92 -8.80 0.77
C ALA A 119 -17.31 -8.15 2.00
N ASP A 120 -17.89 -8.46 3.15
CA ASP A 120 -17.48 -7.95 4.44
C ASP A 120 -16.12 -8.54 4.79
N GLU A 121 -15.10 -8.07 4.06
CA GLU A 121 -13.72 -8.52 4.03
C GLU A 121 -12.96 -7.83 5.15
N ASP A 122 -12.02 -8.56 5.74
CA ASP A 122 -11.09 -8.02 6.71
C ASP A 122 -10.12 -7.07 5.99
N VAL A 123 -10.22 -5.78 6.31
CA VAL A 123 -9.34 -4.75 5.77
C VAL A 123 -8.33 -4.28 6.82
N PRO A 124 -7.10 -3.93 6.40
CA PRO A 124 -6.08 -3.45 7.31
C PRO A 124 -6.37 -2.02 7.76
N MET A 125 -6.12 -1.75 9.04
CA MET A 125 -6.10 -0.43 9.64
C MET A 125 -4.78 -0.25 10.39
N PHE A 126 -4.14 0.91 10.21
CA PHE A 126 -2.92 1.25 10.93
C PHE A 126 -3.17 2.39 11.92
N LEU A 127 -2.26 2.53 12.88
CA LEU A 127 -2.14 3.75 13.69
C LEU A 127 -1.82 4.92 12.76
N SER A 128 -2.87 5.59 12.33
CA SER A 128 -2.83 6.61 11.30
C SER A 128 -3.76 7.76 11.67
N HIS A 129 -3.53 8.92 11.08
CA HIS A 129 -4.41 10.07 11.21
C HIS A 129 -4.38 10.87 9.91
N LYS A 130 -5.57 11.15 9.33
CA LYS A 130 -5.70 11.89 8.07
C LYS A 130 -4.85 11.31 6.92
N GLY A 131 -4.81 9.99 6.81
CA GLY A 131 -4.03 9.27 5.80
C GLY A 131 -2.51 9.32 5.97
N LYS A 132 -2.01 9.76 7.13
CA LYS A 132 -0.60 9.63 7.50
C LYS A 132 -0.40 8.48 8.47
N LEU A 133 0.59 7.63 8.21
CA LEU A 133 1.04 6.60 9.14
C LEU A 133 1.80 7.24 10.29
N LEU A 134 1.38 7.00 11.52
CA LEU A 134 2.11 7.47 12.70
C LEU A 134 3.16 6.42 13.06
N ALA A 135 4.43 6.81 12.97
CA ALA A 135 5.57 5.93 13.22
C ALA A 135 6.47 6.50 14.31
N PHE A 136 6.88 5.67 15.26
CA PHE A 136 7.62 6.07 16.46
C PHE A 136 8.99 5.42 16.51
N LYS A 137 10.03 6.16 16.91
CA LYS A 137 11.40 5.62 16.98
C LYS A 137 11.67 4.77 18.23
N SER A 138 10.76 4.76 19.20
CA SER A 138 10.90 3.94 20.40
C SER A 138 9.55 3.44 20.93
N PRO A 139 9.56 2.30 21.65
CA PRO A 139 8.39 1.81 22.39
C PRO A 139 7.79 2.83 23.36
N GLU A 140 8.63 3.59 24.07
CA GLU A 140 8.19 4.57 25.07
C GLU A 140 7.37 5.69 24.42
N SER A 141 7.81 6.18 23.28
CA SER A 141 7.11 7.25 22.53
C SER A 141 5.79 6.75 21.97
N LEU A 142 5.74 5.51 21.46
CA LEU A 142 4.50 4.88 21.02
C LEU A 142 3.51 4.73 22.18
N VAL A 143 3.93 4.22 23.33
CA VAL A 143 3.06 4.07 24.51
C VAL A 143 2.60 5.43 25.05
N SER A 144 3.48 6.43 25.06
CA SER A 144 3.11 7.80 25.41
C SER A 144 2.01 8.34 24.48
N PHE A 145 2.10 8.08 23.17
CA PHE A 145 1.06 8.45 22.23
C PHE A 145 -0.25 7.70 22.47
N ILE A 146 -0.21 6.38 22.64
CA ILE A 146 -1.40 5.54 22.92
C ILE A 146 -2.18 6.11 24.12
N ARG A 147 -1.48 6.56 25.16
CA ARG A 147 -2.08 7.13 26.39
C ARG A 147 -2.47 8.61 26.28
N SER A 148 -2.08 9.30 25.21
CA SER A 148 -2.25 10.76 25.09
C SER A 148 -3.69 11.19 24.78
N GLY A 149 -4.50 10.30 24.20
CA GLY A 149 -5.84 10.64 23.69
C GLY A 149 -5.81 11.51 22.42
N ALA A 150 -4.65 11.65 21.77
CA ALA A 150 -4.56 12.31 20.48
C ALA A 150 -5.44 11.60 19.43
N PRO A 151 -6.01 12.32 18.45
CA PRO A 151 -6.86 11.70 17.43
C PRO A 151 -6.06 10.81 16.49
N HIS A 152 -6.61 9.62 16.21
CA HIS A 152 -6.09 8.66 15.24
C HIS A 152 -7.18 7.62 14.92
N ASP A 153 -6.96 6.83 13.88
CA ASP A 153 -8.00 5.99 13.27
C ASP A 153 -8.31 4.76 14.13
N LEU A 154 -7.29 4.17 14.80
CA LEU A 154 -7.50 3.04 15.73
C LEU A 154 -8.32 3.40 16.98
N ALA A 155 -8.60 4.68 17.25
CA ALA A 155 -9.37 5.11 18.43
C ALA A 155 -10.83 4.67 18.36
N GLN A 156 -11.33 4.31 17.17
CA GLN A 156 -12.68 3.81 16.97
C GLN A 156 -12.87 2.35 17.42
N LEU A 157 -11.77 1.63 17.69
CA LEU A 157 -11.84 0.23 18.09
C LEU A 157 -12.31 0.12 19.55
N ASP A 158 -13.30 -0.73 19.81
CA ASP A 158 -13.82 -0.97 21.17
C ASP A 158 -12.73 -1.42 22.17
N SER A 159 -11.70 -2.10 21.68
CA SER A 159 -10.55 -2.57 22.47
C SER A 159 -9.48 -1.50 22.73
N TRP A 160 -9.56 -0.32 22.10
CA TRP A 160 -8.53 0.71 22.21
C TRP A 160 -8.36 1.24 23.64
N ALA A 161 -9.47 1.43 24.37
CA ALA A 161 -9.43 1.92 25.74
C ALA A 161 -8.68 0.94 26.67
N ALA A 162 -8.91 -0.36 26.49
CA ALA A 162 -8.23 -1.41 27.24
C ALA A 162 -6.73 -1.45 26.92
N LEU A 163 -6.37 -1.31 25.64
CA LEU A 163 -4.98 -1.20 25.22
C LEU A 163 -4.28 -0.02 25.91
N ALA A 164 -4.88 1.17 25.84
CA ALA A 164 -4.29 2.38 26.40
C ALA A 164 -4.09 2.33 27.91
N GLU A 165 -4.96 1.63 28.63
CA GLU A 165 -4.83 1.43 30.08
C GLU A 165 -3.70 0.47 30.45
N GLN A 166 -3.49 -0.60 29.67
CA GLN A 166 -2.67 -1.74 30.08
C GLN A 166 -1.26 -1.75 29.47
N VAL A 167 -1.10 -1.28 28.23
CA VAL A 167 0.14 -1.43 27.45
C VAL A 167 1.34 -0.78 28.14
N GLN A 168 2.45 -1.48 28.20
CA GLN A 168 3.76 -0.99 28.64
C GLN A 168 4.76 -0.99 27.48
N SER A 169 5.85 -0.23 27.60
CA SER A 169 6.86 -0.19 26.53
C SER A 169 7.53 -1.55 26.31
N THR A 170 7.62 -2.39 27.34
CA THR A 170 8.11 -3.77 27.23
C THR A 170 7.18 -4.71 26.47
N ASP A 171 5.91 -4.32 26.26
CA ASP A 171 4.96 -5.11 25.49
C ASP A 171 5.08 -4.86 23.98
N ILE A 172 5.78 -3.78 23.58
CA ILE A 172 6.00 -3.42 22.17
C ILE A 172 7.19 -4.24 21.64
N ASP A 173 6.90 -5.46 21.21
CA ASP A 173 7.86 -6.36 20.61
C ASP A 173 7.25 -7.00 19.35
N PRO A 174 7.35 -6.34 18.18
CA PRO A 174 6.89 -6.91 16.91
C PRO A 174 7.50 -8.30 16.65
N SER A 175 6.68 -9.22 16.17
CA SER A 175 7.14 -10.56 15.80
C SER A 175 8.08 -10.51 14.58
N GLU A 176 8.78 -11.61 14.28
CA GLU A 176 9.62 -11.66 13.06
C GLU A 176 8.79 -11.43 11.78
N ASP A 177 7.53 -11.89 11.77
CA ASP A 177 6.60 -11.73 10.64
C ASP A 177 6.02 -10.30 10.54
N ASP A 178 6.14 -9.50 11.61
CA ASP A 178 5.68 -8.11 11.71
C ASP A 178 6.82 -7.10 11.63
N ARG A 179 7.99 -7.53 11.13
CA ARG A 179 9.16 -6.68 10.87
C ARG A 179 9.41 -6.61 9.37
N TYR A 180 9.18 -5.45 8.80
CA TYR A 180 9.23 -5.24 7.35
C TYR A 180 10.41 -4.35 6.93
N GLU A 181 11.27 -4.87 6.06
CA GLU A 181 12.49 -4.19 5.58
C GLU A 181 12.31 -3.56 4.19
N LEU A 182 11.46 -2.53 4.09
CA LEU A 182 11.16 -1.89 2.80
C LEU A 182 12.35 -1.12 2.21
N ASP A 183 13.29 -0.67 3.04
CA ASP A 183 14.52 0.00 2.61
C ASP A 183 15.48 -0.92 1.84
N LEU A 184 15.47 -2.22 2.13
CA LEU A 184 16.34 -3.21 1.47
C LEU A 184 15.80 -3.71 0.13
N VAL A 185 14.50 -3.56 -0.15
CA VAL A 185 13.83 -4.11 -1.34
C VAL A 185 14.52 -3.68 -2.65
N VAL A 186 14.86 -2.39 -2.78
CA VAL A 186 15.47 -1.86 -4.02
C VAL A 186 16.88 -2.42 -4.22
N GLU A 187 17.65 -2.55 -3.14
CA GLU A 187 18.99 -3.14 -3.19
C GLU A 187 18.91 -4.63 -3.53
N ASN A 188 18.02 -5.36 -2.87
CA ASN A 188 17.80 -6.78 -3.09
C ASN A 188 17.47 -7.08 -4.56
N LEU A 189 16.51 -6.33 -5.14
CA LEU A 189 16.14 -6.48 -6.55
C LEU A 189 17.31 -6.20 -7.49
N ARG A 190 18.17 -5.22 -7.17
CA ARG A 190 19.33 -4.85 -7.99
C ARG A 190 20.47 -5.86 -7.94
N GLY A 191 20.55 -6.69 -6.90
CA GLY A 191 21.53 -7.78 -6.81
C GLY A 191 21.40 -8.83 -7.92
N GLY A 192 20.23 -8.91 -8.55
CA GLY A 192 19.91 -9.87 -9.61
C GLY A 192 19.33 -11.18 -9.06
N HIS A 193 18.63 -11.91 -9.93
CA HIS A 193 17.69 -12.98 -9.54
C HIS A 193 18.29 -14.09 -8.66
N ASP A 194 19.59 -14.38 -8.80
CA ASP A 194 20.25 -15.45 -8.02
C ASP A 194 20.55 -15.04 -6.57
N THR A 195 20.41 -13.75 -6.24
CA THR A 195 20.70 -13.17 -4.91
C THR A 195 19.46 -12.67 -4.19
N TRP A 196 18.29 -12.79 -4.82
CA TRP A 196 17.05 -12.28 -4.26
C TRP A 196 16.66 -13.03 -2.99
N ASP A 197 16.24 -12.26 -2.00
CA ASP A 197 15.65 -12.76 -0.77
C ASP A 197 14.13 -12.79 -0.97
N LEU A 198 13.60 -13.98 -1.23
CA LEU A 198 12.18 -14.16 -1.55
C LEU A 198 11.28 -13.77 -0.37
N PRO A 199 11.50 -14.29 0.86
CA PRO A 199 10.74 -13.86 2.04
C PRO A 199 10.69 -12.35 2.23
N LEU A 200 11.82 -11.65 2.11
CA LEU A 200 11.87 -10.18 2.24
C LEU A 200 10.99 -9.48 1.20
N LEU A 201 11.07 -9.89 -0.07
CA LEU A 201 10.31 -9.27 -1.15
C LEU A 201 8.80 -9.57 -1.05
N ILE A 202 8.44 -10.76 -0.56
CA ILE A 202 7.04 -11.16 -0.33
C ILE A 202 6.45 -10.35 0.83
N ALA A 203 7.14 -10.28 1.96
CA ALA A 203 6.71 -9.49 3.12
C ALA A 203 6.58 -8.00 2.78
N ALA A 204 7.50 -7.46 1.97
CA ALA A 204 7.38 -6.11 1.45
C ALA A 204 6.10 -5.91 0.62
N GLY A 205 5.74 -6.87 -0.23
CA GLY A 205 4.50 -6.88 -1.02
C GLY A 205 3.25 -6.84 -0.16
N GLU A 206 3.25 -7.57 0.96
CA GLU A 206 2.13 -7.64 1.91
C GLU A 206 1.93 -6.29 2.60
N VAL A 207 2.94 -5.79 3.31
CA VAL A 207 2.81 -4.53 4.05
C VAL A 207 2.56 -3.34 3.12
N ALA A 208 3.09 -3.35 1.89
CA ALA A 208 2.87 -2.28 0.93
C ALA A 208 1.41 -2.25 0.44
N ARG A 209 0.78 -3.41 0.21
CA ARG A 209 -0.65 -3.49 -0.10
C ARG A 209 -1.47 -3.00 1.09
N ASP A 210 -1.15 -3.48 2.29
CA ASP A 210 -1.89 -3.10 3.50
C ASP A 210 -1.83 -1.59 3.77
N LEU A 211 -0.65 -0.99 3.70
CA LEU A 211 -0.46 0.45 3.82
C LEU A 211 -1.13 1.21 2.67
N GLY A 212 -1.07 0.66 1.45
CA GLY A 212 -1.74 1.22 0.28
C GLY A 212 -3.23 1.40 0.50
N TYR A 213 -3.90 0.35 0.98
CA TYR A 213 -5.32 0.37 1.32
C TYR A 213 -5.61 1.25 2.54
N ALA A 214 -4.94 1.01 3.67
CA ALA A 214 -5.21 1.70 4.93
C ALA A 214 -5.03 3.22 4.84
N LEU A 215 -3.99 3.68 4.12
CA LEU A 215 -3.69 5.10 3.94
C LEU A 215 -4.30 5.68 2.66
N ARG A 216 -5.07 4.89 1.90
CA ARG A 216 -5.69 5.24 0.61
C ARG A 216 -4.70 5.81 -0.41
N LEU A 217 -3.51 5.22 -0.48
CA LEU A 217 -2.47 5.63 -1.41
C LEU A 217 -2.76 5.06 -2.81
N LYS A 218 -3.63 5.74 -3.58
CA LYS A 218 -4.00 5.33 -4.95
C LYS A 218 -2.81 4.89 -5.82
N PRO A 219 -1.65 5.59 -5.85
CA PRO A 219 -0.51 5.17 -6.65
C PRO A 219 0.08 3.82 -6.20
N VAL A 220 0.02 3.49 -4.90
CA VAL A 220 0.50 2.20 -4.37
C VAL A 220 -0.48 1.08 -4.72
N ILE A 221 -1.79 1.33 -4.50
CA ILE A 221 -2.86 0.39 -4.86
C ILE A 221 -2.78 0.03 -6.35
N LEU A 222 -2.66 1.02 -7.24
CA LEU A 222 -2.55 0.79 -8.68
C LEU A 222 -1.25 0.09 -9.08
N ALA A 223 -0.15 0.37 -8.39
CA ALA A 223 1.14 -0.27 -8.70
C ALA A 223 1.18 -1.75 -8.31
N LEU A 224 0.34 -2.17 -7.36
CA LEU A 224 0.26 -3.54 -6.81
C LEU A 224 -1.08 -4.22 -7.15
N SER A 225 -1.88 -3.65 -8.05
CA SER A 225 -3.18 -4.20 -8.42
C SER A 225 -3.03 -5.52 -9.18
N PRO A 226 -4.05 -6.39 -9.17
CA PRO A 226 -4.05 -7.63 -9.93
C PRO A 226 -3.62 -7.43 -11.40
N GLY A 227 -2.64 -8.20 -11.85
CA GLY A 227 -2.10 -8.14 -13.23
C GLY A 227 -1.17 -6.96 -13.51
N SER A 228 -0.82 -6.16 -12.51
CA SER A 228 0.28 -5.18 -12.62
C SER A 228 1.64 -5.89 -12.66
N PRO A 229 2.70 -5.24 -13.19
CA PRO A 229 4.03 -5.85 -13.21
C PRO A 229 4.61 -6.20 -11.83
N LEU A 230 4.21 -5.49 -10.77
CA LEU A 230 4.66 -5.82 -9.40
C LEU A 230 3.83 -6.94 -8.78
N ASP A 231 2.55 -7.04 -9.15
CA ASP A 231 1.71 -8.17 -8.76
C ASP A 231 2.18 -9.48 -9.42
N ASP A 232 2.47 -9.47 -10.72
CA ASP A 232 3.08 -10.60 -11.43
C ASP A 232 4.42 -11.05 -10.81
N LEU A 233 5.18 -10.09 -10.28
CA LEU A 233 6.42 -10.34 -9.55
C LEU A 233 6.12 -11.05 -8.22
N ASP A 234 5.21 -10.52 -7.40
CA ASP A 234 4.81 -11.10 -6.12
C ASP A 234 4.28 -12.54 -6.29
N ASP A 235 3.39 -12.77 -7.25
CA ASP A 235 2.88 -14.10 -7.60
C ASP A 235 4.00 -15.07 -7.95
N SER A 236 4.98 -14.59 -8.72
CA SER A 236 6.13 -15.40 -9.13
C SER A 236 7.07 -15.68 -7.97
N LEU A 237 7.22 -14.75 -7.01
CA LEU A 237 8.02 -14.91 -5.80
C LEU A 237 7.39 -15.95 -4.88
N ARG A 238 6.09 -15.82 -4.58
CA ARG A 238 5.32 -16.78 -3.77
C ARG A 238 5.36 -18.16 -4.38
N SER A 239 5.11 -18.27 -5.70
CA SER A 239 5.21 -19.54 -6.40
C SER A 239 6.61 -20.16 -6.26
N ALA A 240 7.67 -19.36 -6.37
CA ALA A 240 9.05 -19.81 -6.23
C ALA A 240 9.42 -20.24 -4.80
N GLU A 241 8.89 -19.56 -3.78
CA GLU A 241 9.09 -19.84 -2.37
C GLU A 241 8.46 -21.17 -1.95
N THR A 242 7.19 -21.41 -2.33
CA THR A 242 6.44 -22.64 -1.98
C THR A 242 7.12 -23.91 -2.51
N GLY A 243 7.93 -23.80 -3.57
CA GLY A 243 8.76 -24.88 -4.09
C GLY A 243 8.00 -25.91 -4.94
N GLY A 244 8.57 -27.11 -5.06
CA GLY A 244 8.03 -28.18 -5.91
C GLY A 244 8.00 -27.85 -7.40
N MET A 245 7.07 -28.48 -8.13
CA MET A 245 6.92 -28.25 -9.58
C MET A 245 6.47 -26.82 -9.88
N GLY A 246 5.59 -26.25 -9.03
CA GLY A 246 5.18 -24.85 -9.10
C GLY A 246 6.37 -23.89 -8.96
N GLY A 247 7.21 -24.09 -7.95
CA GLY A 247 8.38 -23.23 -7.72
C GLY A 247 9.46 -23.32 -8.79
N PHE A 248 9.61 -24.44 -9.49
CA PHE A 248 10.46 -24.49 -10.69
C PHE A 248 9.94 -23.56 -11.80
N PHE A 249 8.63 -23.56 -12.04
CA PHE A 249 8.01 -22.65 -13.00
C PHE A 249 8.05 -21.19 -12.53
N GLY A 250 7.81 -20.93 -11.23
CA GLY A 250 7.94 -19.62 -10.60
C GLY A 250 9.34 -19.03 -10.80
N ARG A 251 10.40 -19.77 -10.47
CA ARG A 251 11.79 -19.35 -10.72
C ARG A 251 12.08 -19.04 -12.19
N ARG A 252 11.53 -19.83 -13.11
CA ARG A 252 11.68 -19.57 -14.56
C ARG A 252 10.94 -18.31 -15.00
N LYS A 253 9.79 -17.99 -14.40
CA LYS A 253 9.08 -16.73 -14.62
C LYS A 253 9.85 -15.55 -14.02
N LEU A 254 10.34 -15.66 -12.78
CA LEU A 254 11.14 -14.63 -12.11
C LEU A 254 12.34 -14.20 -12.97
N LYS A 255 13.07 -15.14 -13.57
CA LYS A 255 14.20 -14.85 -14.47
C LYS A 255 13.85 -14.01 -15.71
N LYS A 256 12.57 -13.95 -16.09
CA LYS A 256 12.09 -13.11 -17.20
C LYS A 256 11.70 -11.71 -16.74
N ILE A 257 11.45 -11.52 -15.45
CA ILE A 257 11.10 -10.22 -14.89
C ILE A 257 12.37 -9.36 -14.87
N GLY A 258 12.30 -8.17 -15.47
CA GLY A 258 13.42 -7.24 -15.49
C GLY A 258 13.70 -6.69 -14.10
N ALA A 259 14.80 -7.11 -13.46
CA ALA A 259 15.22 -6.67 -12.14
C ALA A 259 15.28 -5.13 -12.01
N GLN A 260 15.75 -4.44 -13.06
CA GLN A 260 15.82 -2.99 -13.10
C GLN A 260 14.42 -2.36 -13.10
N GLN A 261 13.48 -2.91 -13.87
CA GLN A 261 12.09 -2.41 -13.94
C GLN A 261 11.36 -2.66 -12.62
N ALA A 262 11.50 -3.85 -12.04
CA ALA A 262 11.00 -4.15 -10.69
C ALA A 262 11.56 -3.15 -9.65
N SER A 263 12.87 -2.90 -9.66
CA SER A 263 13.51 -1.94 -8.74
C SER A 263 13.09 -0.48 -8.96
N LEU A 264 12.59 -0.12 -10.15
CA LEU A 264 12.03 1.20 -10.44
C LEU A 264 10.62 1.32 -9.90
N GLY A 265 9.77 0.31 -10.14
CA GLY A 265 8.42 0.25 -9.58
C GLY A 265 8.43 0.29 -8.05
N TRP A 266 9.25 -0.56 -7.42
CA TRP A 266 9.38 -0.59 -5.97
C TRP A 266 9.90 0.72 -5.36
N ARG A 267 10.84 1.40 -6.01
CA ARG A 267 11.29 2.73 -5.56
C ARG A 267 10.15 3.75 -5.54
N SER A 268 9.26 3.70 -6.53
CA SER A 268 8.08 4.56 -6.57
C SER A 268 7.11 4.23 -5.43
N VAL A 269 6.81 2.94 -5.21
CA VAL A 269 5.96 2.47 -4.10
C VAL A 269 6.51 2.93 -2.74
N ILE A 270 7.78 2.64 -2.46
CA ILE A 270 8.44 3.01 -1.21
C ILE A 270 8.47 4.53 -1.03
N GLY A 271 8.69 5.29 -2.11
CA GLY A 271 8.66 6.75 -2.07
C GLY A 271 7.28 7.30 -1.68
N LYS A 272 6.19 6.70 -2.20
CA LYS A 272 4.82 7.09 -1.85
C LYS A 272 4.46 6.73 -0.41
N ILE A 273 4.84 5.54 0.05
CA ILE A 273 4.68 5.14 1.46
C ILE A 273 5.48 6.07 2.38
N SER A 274 6.76 6.31 2.08
CA SER A 274 7.63 7.17 2.88
C SER A 274 7.09 8.59 3.02
N ALA A 275 6.49 9.14 1.96
CA ALA A 275 5.86 10.47 1.98
C ALA A 275 4.57 10.52 2.83
N ALA A 276 3.95 9.37 3.08
CA ALA A 276 2.78 9.22 3.93
C ALA A 276 3.13 8.94 5.40
N VAL A 277 4.41 8.82 5.76
CA VAL A 277 4.82 8.61 7.16
C VAL A 277 5.00 9.93 7.91
N ASP A 278 4.36 10.02 9.07
CA ASP A 278 4.58 11.04 10.09
C ASP A 278 5.46 10.46 11.20
N TRP A 279 6.74 10.83 11.17
CA TRP A 279 7.75 10.39 12.13
C TRP A 279 7.63 11.14 13.46
N ARG A 280 7.47 10.41 14.56
CA ARG A 280 7.30 10.95 15.90
C ARG A 280 8.34 10.42 16.88
N ASP A 281 8.66 11.28 17.85
CA ASP A 281 9.59 11.04 18.95
C ASP A 281 8.90 11.36 20.29
#